data_AF-A0A939HLL3-F1
#
_entry.id   AF-A0A939HLL3-F1
#
_cell.length_a   1.000
_cell.length_b   1.000
_cell.length_c   1.000
_cell.angle_alpha   90.00
_cell.angle_beta   90.00
_cell.angle_gamma   90.00
#
_symmetry.space_group_name_H-M   'P 1'
#
loop_
_entity.id
_entity.type
_entity.pdbx_description
1 polymer ?
#
loop_
_entity_poly.entity_id
_entity_poly.type
_entity_poly.pdbx_seq_one_letter_code
_entity_poly.pdbx_strand_id
1 'polypeptide(L)'
;MKGFSRLAFGIASIMLMLLSFGLIFYGLLNLLAVLLTSWHEGRDAVLLAISYVVIAIAVFDVAKYFMEEEVIKARVNISAVEARRSLTKFITTIVIAVFIEGLVSVFEVSKQDIEQIVYPIGLLVTATVLVLSLALYQRISVETEQRELRKIQDGARGAATS
;
A
#
# COMPACT_ATOMS: atom_id res chain seq x y z
N MET A 1 8.88 -1.46 -28.28
CA MET A 1 7.78 -1.58 -27.29
C MET A 1 8.23 -1.39 -25.84
N LYS A 2 9.35 -2.00 -25.37
CA LYS A 2 9.87 -1.82 -23.99
C LYS A 2 10.18 -0.36 -23.59
N GLY A 3 10.50 0.54 -24.52
CA GLY A 3 10.75 1.96 -24.22
C GLY A 3 9.49 2.78 -23.95
N PHE A 4 8.39 2.46 -24.66
CA PHE A 4 7.12 3.17 -24.52
C PHE A 4 6.46 2.89 -23.16
N SER A 5 6.47 1.62 -22.73
CA SER A 5 5.99 1.22 -21.40
C SER A 5 6.73 1.97 -20.30
N ARG A 6 8.07 2.01 -20.36
CA ARG A 6 8.90 2.70 -19.37
C ARG A 6 8.61 4.20 -19.28
N LEU A 7 8.42 4.86 -20.43
CA LEU A 7 8.05 6.27 -20.46
C LEU A 7 6.66 6.49 -19.83
N ALA A 8 5.69 5.65 -20.18
CA ALA A 8 4.33 5.74 -19.63
C ALA A 8 4.31 5.54 -18.11
N PHE A 9 4.98 4.50 -17.59
CA PHE A 9 5.10 4.27 -16.15
C PHE A 9 5.84 5.39 -15.42
N GLY A 10 6.87 5.98 -16.04
CA GLY A 10 7.58 7.13 -15.48
C GLY A 10 6.70 8.37 -15.36
N ILE A 11 5.98 8.72 -16.42
CA ILE A 11 5.03 9.86 -16.40
C ILE A 11 3.94 9.61 -15.36
N ALA A 12 3.33 8.42 -15.36
CA ALA A 12 2.29 8.06 -14.42
C ALA A 12 2.79 8.15 -12.96
N SER A 13 3.99 7.64 -12.68
CA SER A 13 4.59 7.69 -11.33
C SER A 13 4.85 9.13 -10.88
N ILE A 14 5.38 9.98 -11.75
CA ILE A 14 5.58 11.41 -11.43
C ILE A 14 4.24 12.09 -11.15
N MET A 15 3.21 11.84 -11.97
CA MET A 15 1.88 12.40 -11.74
C MET A 15 1.29 11.94 -10.40
N LEU A 16 1.39 10.65 -10.08
CA LEU A 16 0.92 10.12 -8.79
C LEU A 16 1.67 10.73 -7.61
N MET A 17 3.00 10.94 -7.70
CA MET A 17 3.76 11.64 -6.67
C MET A 17 3.28 13.08 -6.48
N LEU A 18 3.07 13.82 -7.58
CA LEU A 18 2.56 15.19 -7.53
C LEU A 18 1.16 15.25 -6.90
N LEU A 19 0.27 14.32 -7.27
CA LEU A 19 -1.07 14.22 -6.68
C LEU A 19 -1.02 13.89 -5.18
N SER A 20 -0.13 12.98 -4.77
CA SER A 20 0.10 12.70 -3.34
C SER A 20 0.52 13.95 -2.57
N PHE A 21 1.50 14.71 -3.08
CA PHE A 21 1.88 15.98 -2.46
C PHE A 21 0.73 16.98 -2.45
N GLY A 22 -0.06 17.03 -3.53
CA GLY A 22 -1.26 17.85 -3.63
C GLY A 22 -2.28 17.52 -2.53
N LEU A 23 -2.55 16.24 -2.26
CA LEU A 23 -3.46 15.81 -1.20
C LEU A 23 -2.96 16.22 0.20
N ILE A 24 -1.66 16.05 0.49
CA ILE A 24 -1.07 16.48 1.76
C ILE A 24 -1.22 17.99 1.94
N PHE A 25 -0.87 18.76 0.90
CA PHE A 25 -0.93 20.21 0.96
C PHE A 25 -2.35 20.72 1.09
N TYR A 26 -3.28 20.16 0.31
CA TYR A 26 -4.70 20.48 0.40
C TYR A 26 -5.27 20.18 1.80
N GLY A 27 -5.00 18.99 2.33
CA GLY A 27 -5.46 18.61 3.67
C GLY A 27 -4.92 19.52 4.77
N LEU A 28 -3.63 19.90 4.68
CA LEU A 28 -3.00 20.80 5.65
C LEU A 28 -3.57 22.23 5.55
N LEU A 29 -3.72 22.76 4.35
CA LEU A 29 -4.30 24.09 4.15
C LEU A 29 -5.76 24.15 4.63
N ASN A 30 -6.56 23.14 4.33
CA ASN A 30 -7.94 23.06 4.78
C ASN A 30 -8.01 23.00 6.32
N LEU A 31 -7.17 22.18 6.95
CA LEU A 31 -7.07 22.08 8.39
C LEU A 31 -6.73 23.44 9.03
N LEU A 32 -5.70 24.12 8.53
CA LEU A 32 -5.29 25.43 9.03
C LEU A 32 -6.40 26.47 8.87
N ALA A 33 -7.09 26.48 7.73
CA ALA A 33 -8.21 27.39 7.48
C ALA A 33 -9.34 27.19 8.49
N VAL A 34 -9.74 25.94 8.76
CA VAL A 34 -10.82 25.62 9.71
C VAL A 34 -10.41 25.92 11.15
N LEU A 35 -9.17 25.63 11.54
CA LEU A 35 -8.70 25.92 12.90
C LEU A 35 -8.69 27.44 13.21
N LEU A 36 -8.43 28.27 12.19
CA LEU A 36 -8.45 29.72 12.35
C LEU A 36 -9.88 30.29 12.44
N THR A 37 -10.88 29.61 11.89
CA THR A 37 -12.27 30.08 11.90
C THR A 37 -13.10 29.50 13.04
N SER A 38 -12.92 28.23 13.43
CA SER A 38 -13.79 27.56 14.41
C SER A 38 -13.12 26.38 15.11
N TRP A 39 -12.98 26.47 16.44
CA TRP A 39 -12.39 25.39 17.26
C TRP A 39 -13.25 24.12 17.30
N HIS A 40 -14.58 24.25 17.24
CA HIS A 40 -15.50 23.11 17.31
C HIS A 40 -15.45 22.24 16.05
N GLU A 41 -15.28 22.86 14.87
CA GLU A 41 -15.13 22.18 13.58
C GLU A 41 -13.72 21.60 13.37
N GLY A 42 -12.76 22.06 14.18
CA GLY A 42 -11.36 21.62 14.10
C GLY A 42 -11.18 20.11 14.25
N ARG A 43 -12.02 19.42 15.04
CA ARG A 43 -11.92 17.95 15.20
C ARG A 43 -12.17 17.22 13.88
N ASP A 44 -13.24 17.57 13.17
CA ASP A 44 -13.61 16.84 11.95
C ASP A 44 -12.64 17.21 10.80
N ALA A 45 -12.12 18.44 10.79
CA ALA A 45 -11.01 18.84 9.92
C ALA A 45 -9.72 18.04 10.17
N VAL A 46 -9.40 17.69 11.43
CA VAL A 46 -8.26 16.82 11.76
C VAL A 46 -8.45 15.42 11.19
N LEU A 47 -9.64 14.83 11.36
CA LEU A 47 -9.94 13.50 10.81
C LEU A 47 -9.84 13.47 9.28
N LEU A 48 -10.35 14.52 8.63
CA LEU A 48 -10.24 14.66 7.17
C LEU A 48 -8.78 14.84 6.72
N ALA A 49 -7.98 15.63 7.45
CA ALA A 49 -6.56 15.80 7.15
C ALA A 49 -5.77 14.50 7.31
N ILE A 50 -6.07 13.70 8.35
CA ILE A 50 -5.48 12.36 8.52
C ILE A 50 -5.78 11.49 7.29
N SER A 51 -7.03 11.50 6.82
CA SER A 51 -7.45 10.73 5.64
C SER A 51 -6.67 11.15 4.39
N TYR A 52 -6.54 12.45 4.11
CA TYR A 52 -5.73 12.94 2.99
C TYR A 52 -4.27 12.52 3.07
N VAL A 53 -3.65 12.60 4.26
CA VAL A 53 -2.25 12.21 4.46
C VAL A 53 -2.06 10.71 4.24
N VAL A 54 -2.97 9.88 4.74
CA VAL A 54 -2.89 8.43 4.58
C VAL A 54 -3.05 8.01 3.13
N ILE A 55 -4.04 8.57 2.43
CA ILE A 55 -4.25 8.32 0.99
C ILE A 55 -3.01 8.76 0.22
N ALA A 56 -2.46 9.94 0.52
CA ALA A 56 -1.25 10.43 -0.13
C ALA A 56 -0.06 9.49 0.07
N ILE A 57 0.22 9.04 1.30
CA ILE A 57 1.31 8.10 1.57
C ILE A 57 1.12 6.80 0.79
N ALA A 58 -0.10 6.26 0.73
CA ALA A 58 -0.38 5.06 -0.03
C ALA A 58 -0.14 5.25 -1.54
N VAL A 59 -0.62 6.35 -2.11
CA VAL A 59 -0.41 6.70 -3.52
C VAL A 59 1.07 6.94 -3.82
N PHE A 60 1.80 7.59 -2.90
CA PHE A 60 3.23 7.83 -3.04
C PHE A 60 4.03 6.52 -3.06
N ASP A 61 3.71 5.57 -2.16
CA ASP A 61 4.35 4.25 -2.14
C ASP A 61 4.09 3.49 -3.44
N VAL A 62 2.88 3.57 -4.00
CA VAL A 62 2.55 2.99 -5.33
C VAL A 62 3.39 3.62 -6.43
N ALA A 63 3.44 4.94 -6.47
CA ALA A 63 4.19 5.69 -7.46
C ALA A 63 5.69 5.38 -7.39
N LYS A 64 6.23 5.29 -6.18
CA LYS A 64 7.62 4.92 -5.92
C LYS A 64 7.91 3.50 -6.41
N TYR A 65 7.02 2.54 -6.13
CA TYR A 65 7.16 1.17 -6.61
C TYR A 65 7.23 1.11 -8.13
N PHE A 66 6.30 1.76 -8.85
CA PHE A 66 6.32 1.79 -10.32
C PHE A 66 7.56 2.49 -10.88
N MET A 67 7.99 3.60 -10.27
CA MET A 67 9.21 4.28 -10.66
C MET A 67 10.44 3.38 -10.47
N GLU A 68 10.57 2.74 -9.31
CA GLU A 68 11.71 1.89 -9.00
C GLU A 68 11.76 0.64 -9.87
N GLU A 69 10.63 -0.05 -10.07
CA GLU A 69 10.59 -1.34 -10.77
C GLU A 69 10.54 -1.20 -12.29
N GLU A 70 9.72 -0.29 -12.85
CA GLU A 70 9.56 -0.20 -14.31
C GLU A 70 10.54 0.78 -14.95
N VAL A 71 10.91 1.87 -14.26
CA VAL A 71 11.69 2.97 -14.85
C VAL A 71 13.17 2.85 -14.51
N ILE A 72 13.50 2.70 -13.21
CA ILE A 72 14.89 2.71 -12.72
C ILE A 72 15.53 1.32 -12.84
N LYS A 73 14.92 0.30 -12.23
CA LYS A 73 15.42 -1.08 -12.30
C LYS A 73 14.89 -1.73 -13.58
N ALA A 74 15.46 -1.37 -14.73
CA ALA A 74 15.34 -2.19 -15.94
C ALA A 74 16.13 -3.53 -15.83
N ARG A 75 16.16 -4.16 -14.64
CA ARG A 75 17.00 -5.33 -14.38
C ARG A 75 16.34 -6.57 -14.96
N VAL A 76 17.09 -7.24 -15.81
CA VAL A 76 16.69 -8.48 -16.49
C VAL A 76 16.44 -9.63 -15.50
N ASN A 77 16.95 -9.57 -14.26
CA ASN A 77 16.79 -10.60 -13.23
C ASN A 77 16.61 -10.00 -11.84
N ILE A 78 15.36 -9.75 -11.43
CA ILE A 78 15.01 -9.56 -10.02
C ILE A 78 14.83 -10.95 -9.41
N SER A 79 15.43 -11.20 -8.23
CA SER A 79 15.20 -12.47 -7.55
C SER A 79 13.74 -12.60 -7.13
N ALA A 80 13.19 -13.80 -7.17
CA ALA A 80 11.81 -14.05 -6.73
C ALA A 80 11.57 -13.56 -5.29
N VAL A 81 12.60 -13.61 -4.43
CA VAL A 81 12.58 -13.09 -3.06
C VAL A 81 12.39 -11.57 -3.03
N GLU A 82 13.15 -10.83 -3.84
CA GLU A 82 13.12 -9.38 -3.86
C GLU A 82 11.80 -8.85 -4.43
N ALA A 83 11.29 -9.45 -5.51
CA ALA A 83 9.98 -9.13 -6.06
C ALA A 83 8.86 -9.37 -5.04
N ARG A 84 8.89 -10.50 -4.33
CA ARG A 84 7.92 -10.85 -3.29
C ARG A 84 7.96 -9.88 -2.12
N ARG A 85 9.16 -9.45 -1.70
CA ARG A 85 9.35 -8.48 -0.61
C ARG A 85 8.79 -7.11 -0.99
N SER A 86 9.04 -6.69 -2.23
CA SER A 86 8.51 -5.43 -2.78
C SER A 86 6.99 -5.45 -2.83
N LEU A 87 6.40 -6.51 -3.40
CA LEU A 87 4.95 -6.71 -3.44
C LEU A 87 4.33 -6.76 -2.03
N THR A 88 4.97 -7.47 -1.10
CA THR A 88 4.50 -7.54 0.30
C THR A 88 4.47 -6.16 0.94
N LYS A 89 5.52 -5.35 0.73
CA LYS A 89 5.58 -3.98 1.25
C LYS A 89 4.45 -3.12 0.67
N PHE A 90 4.26 -3.19 -0.65
CA PHE A 90 3.20 -2.49 -1.36
C PHE A 90 1.80 -2.83 -0.82
N ILE A 91 1.47 -4.13 -0.72
CA ILE A 91 0.17 -4.57 -0.18
C ILE A 91 0.01 -4.16 1.30
N THR A 92 1.08 -4.21 2.09
CA THR A 92 1.05 -3.79 3.49
C THR A 92 0.67 -2.31 3.61
N THR A 93 1.23 -1.42 2.77
CA THR A 93 0.84 0.00 2.77
C THR A 93 -0.64 0.18 2.44
N ILE A 94 -1.17 -0.53 1.43
CA ILE A 94 -2.60 -0.48 1.08
C ILE A 94 -3.47 -0.92 2.25
N VAL A 95 -3.11 -2.02 2.90
CA VAL A 95 -3.85 -2.55 4.05
C VAL A 95 -3.88 -1.55 5.21
N ILE A 96 -2.76 -0.91 5.52
CA ILE A 96 -2.69 0.14 6.55
C ILE A 96 -3.62 1.31 6.18
N ALA A 97 -3.64 1.72 4.91
CA ALA A 97 -4.51 2.80 4.46
C ALA A 97 -6.00 2.46 4.63
N VAL A 98 -6.42 1.24 4.23
CA VAL A 98 -7.81 0.79 4.39
C VAL A 98 -8.20 0.69 5.87
N PHE A 99 -7.29 0.24 6.76
CA PHE A 99 -7.56 0.23 8.19
C PHE A 99 -7.78 1.63 8.74
N ILE A 100 -6.93 2.59 8.39
CA ILE A 100 -7.07 3.96 8.89
C ILE A 100 -8.34 4.59 8.33
N GLU A 101 -8.66 4.40 7.05
CA GLU A 101 -9.90 4.87 6.45
C GLU A 101 -11.12 4.30 7.20
N GLY A 102 -11.15 2.98 7.43
CA GLY A 102 -12.21 2.33 8.19
C GLY A 102 -12.35 2.89 9.61
N LEU A 103 -11.24 3.13 10.32
CA LEU A 103 -11.27 3.71 11.66
C LEU A 103 -11.77 5.17 11.66
N VAL A 104 -11.30 5.99 10.71
CA VAL A 104 -11.76 7.38 10.57
C VAL A 104 -13.26 7.41 10.27
N SER A 105 -13.74 6.58 9.34
CA SER A 105 -15.16 6.48 9.03
C SER A 105 -15.99 5.99 10.22
N VAL A 106 -15.48 5.07 11.06
CA VAL A 106 -16.16 4.68 12.32
C VAL A 106 -16.33 5.90 13.22
N PHE A 107 -15.29 6.71 13.40
CA PHE A 107 -15.36 7.91 14.24
C PHE A 107 -16.34 8.97 13.72
N GLU A 108 -16.43 9.11 12.39
CA GLU A 108 -17.34 10.06 11.73
C GLU A 108 -18.80 9.63 11.88
N VAL A 109 -19.09 8.38 11.50
CA VAL A 109 -20.44 7.81 11.51
C VAL A 109 -20.99 7.68 12.94
N SER A 110 -20.14 7.37 13.92
CA SER A 110 -20.56 7.26 15.34
C SER A 110 -21.13 8.56 15.92
N LYS A 111 -20.92 9.71 15.26
CA LYS A 111 -21.50 10.99 15.69
C LYS A 111 -22.77 11.39 14.92
N GLN A 112 -22.85 11.02 13.65
CA GLN A 112 -23.86 11.55 12.74
C GLN A 112 -25.07 10.64 12.66
N ASP A 113 -24.85 9.36 12.32
CA ASP A 113 -25.92 8.42 12.00
C ASP A 113 -25.44 6.99 12.22
N ILE A 114 -25.75 6.42 13.38
CA ILE A 114 -25.28 5.09 13.75
C ILE A 114 -25.83 3.99 12.82
N GLU A 115 -26.88 4.26 12.04
CA GLU A 115 -27.42 3.32 11.05
C GLU A 115 -26.41 3.01 9.93
N GLN A 116 -25.47 3.92 9.66
CA GLN A 116 -24.47 3.76 8.61
C GLN A 116 -23.18 3.04 9.07
N ILE A 117 -23.10 2.59 10.33
CA ILE A 117 -21.88 2.00 10.92
C ILE A 117 -21.43 0.71 10.22
N VAL A 118 -22.32 0.08 9.44
CA VAL A 118 -22.05 -1.14 8.68
C VAL A 118 -20.96 -0.92 7.62
N TYR A 119 -20.92 0.23 6.95
CA TYR A 119 -19.91 0.49 5.91
C TYR A 119 -18.48 0.56 6.49
N PRO A 120 -18.21 1.36 7.54
CA PRO A 120 -16.91 1.35 8.21
C PRO A 120 -16.51 -0.02 8.75
N ILE A 121 -17.44 -0.78 9.34
CA ILE A 121 -17.18 -2.16 9.79
C ILE A 121 -16.79 -3.05 8.60
N GLY A 122 -17.48 -2.91 7.46
CA GLY A 122 -17.16 -3.63 6.23
C GLY A 122 -15.74 -3.35 5.72
N LEU A 123 -15.28 -2.10 5.80
CA LEU A 123 -13.89 -1.73 5.49
C LEU A 123 -12.89 -2.42 6.42
N LEU A 124 -13.16 -2.43 7.73
CA LEU A 124 -12.27 -3.10 8.71
C LEU A 124 -12.23 -4.62 8.52
N VAL A 125 -13.37 -5.24 8.20
CA VAL A 125 -13.43 -6.67 7.87
C VAL A 125 -12.64 -6.95 6.59
N THR A 126 -12.79 -6.11 5.57
CA THR A 126 -12.04 -6.22 4.30
C THR A 126 -10.54 -6.10 4.54
N ALA A 127 -10.09 -5.11 5.31
CA ALA A 127 -8.69 -4.94 5.68
C ALA A 127 -8.15 -6.17 6.43
N THR A 128 -8.94 -6.74 7.34
CA THR A 128 -8.59 -7.98 8.05
C THR A 128 -8.41 -9.15 7.08
N VAL A 129 -9.32 -9.33 6.12
CA VAL A 129 -9.23 -10.37 5.09
C VAL A 129 -7.98 -10.17 4.21
N LEU A 130 -7.63 -8.93 3.86
CA LEU A 130 -6.40 -8.63 3.13
C LEU A 130 -5.14 -9.03 3.92
N VAL A 131 -5.09 -8.76 5.23
CA VAL A 131 -3.98 -9.21 6.11
C VAL A 131 -3.86 -10.74 6.09
N LEU A 132 -4.98 -11.44 6.29
CA LEU A 132 -4.99 -12.90 6.30
C LEU A 132 -4.56 -13.48 4.95
N SER A 133 -5.01 -12.87 3.86
CA SER A 133 -4.63 -13.26 2.49
C SER A 133 -3.13 -13.05 2.25
N LEU A 134 -2.59 -11.92 2.72
CA LEU A 134 -1.15 -11.63 2.63
C LEU A 134 -0.33 -12.61 3.47
N ALA A 135 -0.78 -12.93 4.69
CA ALA A 135 -0.12 -13.92 5.55
C ALA A 135 -0.09 -15.32 4.91
N LEU A 136 -1.21 -15.73 4.28
CA LEU A 136 -1.28 -16.98 3.54
C LEU A 136 -0.34 -16.98 2.33
N TYR A 137 -0.34 -15.91 1.54
CA TYR A 137 0.55 -15.74 0.38
C TYR A 137 2.02 -15.85 0.77
N GLN A 138 2.43 -15.21 1.87
CA GLN A 138 3.80 -15.27 2.39
C GLN A 138 4.19 -16.69 2.80
N ARG A 139 3.30 -17.40 3.51
CA ARG A 139 3.56 -18.78 3.95
C ARG A 139 3.80 -19.72 2.77
N ILE A 140 2.90 -19.72 1.78
CA ILE A 140 2.99 -20.58 0.59
C ILE A 140 4.26 -20.25 -0.22
N SER A 141 4.54 -18.96 -0.34
CA SER A 141 5.70 -18.47 -1.08
C SER A 141 7.03 -18.95 -0.50
N VAL A 142 7.21 -18.88 0.82
CA VAL A 142 8.43 -19.33 1.51
C VAL A 142 8.58 -20.85 1.40
N GLU A 143 7.48 -21.60 1.54
CA GLU A 143 7.50 -23.06 1.45
C GLU A 143 7.94 -23.55 0.05
N THR A 144 7.46 -22.89 -1.00
CA THR A 144 7.83 -23.21 -2.39
C THR A 144 9.33 -23.03 -2.62
N GLU A 145 9.90 -21.95 -2.12
CA GLU A 145 11.33 -21.65 -2.26
C GLU A 145 12.21 -22.65 -1.51
N GLN A 146 11.84 -23.02 -0.28
CA GLN A 146 12.56 -24.04 0.48
C GLN A 146 12.54 -25.41 -0.20
N ARG A 147 11.42 -25.77 -0.84
CA ARG A 147 11.30 -27.03 -1.60
C ARG A 147 12.23 -27.04 -2.82
N GLU A 148 12.30 -25.94 -3.57
CA GLU A 148 13.21 -25.83 -4.72
C GLU A 148 14.69 -25.92 -4.30
N LEU A 149 15.08 -25.23 -3.21
CA LEU A 149 16.44 -25.30 -2.68
C LEU A 149 16.83 -26.71 -2.22
N ARG A 150 15.90 -27.45 -1.59
CA ARG A 150 16.13 -28.86 -1.20
C ARG A 150 16.37 -29.75 -2.42
N LYS A 151 15.54 -29.63 -3.48
CA LYS A 151 15.73 -30.40 -4.72
C LYS A 151 17.11 -30.18 -5.35
N ILE A 152 17.59 -28.93 -5.35
CA ILE A 152 18.91 -28.59 -5.88
C ILE A 152 20.02 -29.22 -5.03
N GLN A 153 19.92 -29.17 -3.70
CA GLN A 153 20.89 -29.79 -2.79
C GLN A 153 20.92 -31.32 -2.90
N ASP A 154 19.75 -31.95 -2.98
CA ASP A 154 19.63 -33.40 -3.10
C ASP A 154 20.17 -33.91 -4.44
N GLY A 155 19.92 -33.18 -5.54
CA GLY A 155 20.51 -33.46 -6.84
C GLY A 155 22.03 -33.29 -6.87
N ALA A 156 22.56 -32.25 -6.22
CA ALA A 156 24.01 -32.03 -6.12
C ALA A 156 24.71 -33.11 -5.28
N ARG A 157 24.07 -33.61 -4.21
CA ARG A 157 24.59 -34.71 -3.39
C ARG A 157 24.62 -36.04 -4.14
N GLY A 158 23.56 -36.35 -4.90
CA GLY A 158 23.50 -37.57 -5.70
C GLY A 158 24.59 -37.64 -6.78
N ALA A 159 24.91 -36.51 -7.41
CA ALA A 159 25.95 -36.41 -8.43
C ALA A 159 27.39 -36.49 -7.88
N ALA A 160 27.59 -36.19 -6.59
CA ALA A 160 28.92 -36.25 -5.96
C ALA A 160 29.28 -37.65 -5.42
N THR A 161 28.30 -38.55 -5.32
CA THR A 161 28.46 -39.93 -4.81
C THR A 161 28.49 -41.01 -5.90
N SER A 162 28.34 -40.62 -7.17
CA SER A 162 28.42 -41.46 -8.37
C SER A 162 29.73 -41.25 -9.10
#